data_AF-A0A143QMK0-F1
#
_entry.id   AF-A0A143QMK0-F1
#
_cell.length_a   1.000
_cell.length_b   1.000
_cell.length_c   1.000
_cell.angle_alpha   90.00
_cell.angle_beta   90.00
_cell.angle_gamma   90.00
#
_symmetry.space_group_name_H-M   'P 1'
#
loop_
_entity.id
_entity.type
_entity.pdbx_description
1 polymer ?
#
loop_
_entity_poly.entity_id
_entity_poly.type
_entity_poly.pdbx_seq_one_letter_code
_entity_poly.pdbx_strand_id
1 'polypeptide(L)'
;MPFEYRAEIVELLRAPSHAYFGRSKDGPAEVPTELPDSVEIVAHKGIRGDRFFGVKAHTEAAVSFLALEAWDAVGEVLGVDVPDPALARRNVVVRGLELDPLRGLEFELDSGDGWIRFRGGRPAHPCAWMDRMVVDGARKALIGRGGLRVEPLSDGILRVGPLSVRSPVELDASRAALSIRRAQPI
;
A
#
# COMPACT_ATOMS: atom_id res chain seq x y z
N MET A 1 -4.99 -7.07 20.44
CA MET A 1 -5.83 -6.25 19.54
C MET A 1 -7.26 -6.77 19.64
N PRO A 2 -8.26 -5.90 19.89
CA PRO A 2 -9.63 -6.35 20.18
C PRO A 2 -10.48 -6.67 18.94
N PHE A 3 -10.08 -6.23 17.74
CA PHE A 3 -10.84 -6.48 16.51
C PHE A 3 -10.11 -7.41 15.56
N GLU A 4 -10.86 -8.31 14.91
CA GLU A 4 -10.38 -9.23 13.90
C GLU A 4 -11.26 -9.18 12.65
N TYR A 5 -10.64 -9.08 11.47
CA TYR A 5 -11.31 -8.93 10.19
C TYR A 5 -10.76 -9.92 9.16
N ARG A 6 -11.53 -10.12 8.10
CA ARG A 6 -11.10 -10.83 6.89
C ARG A 6 -10.98 -9.84 5.74
N ALA A 7 -9.91 -10.00 4.98
CA ALA A 7 -9.60 -9.23 3.78
C ALA A 7 -8.90 -10.17 2.78
N GLU A 8 -8.37 -9.61 1.71
CA GLU A 8 -7.60 -10.33 0.71
C GLU A 8 -6.40 -9.49 0.28
N ILE A 9 -5.23 -10.12 0.14
CA ILE A 9 -4.12 -9.55 -0.63
C ILE A 9 -4.35 -9.92 -2.08
N VAL A 10 -4.64 -8.95 -2.93
CA VAL A 10 -4.93 -9.20 -4.35
C VAL A 10 -3.68 -9.13 -5.21
N GLU A 11 -2.66 -8.40 -4.77
CA GLU A 11 -1.40 -8.25 -5.47
C GLU A 11 -0.27 -7.96 -4.48
N LEU A 12 0.88 -8.57 -4.73
CA LEU A 12 2.14 -8.19 -4.11
C LEU A 12 3.07 -7.67 -5.19
N LEU A 13 3.84 -6.63 -4.87
CA LEU A 13 4.78 -6.02 -5.78
C LEU A 13 6.12 -5.76 -5.08
N ARG A 14 7.19 -6.19 -5.73
CA ARG A 14 8.55 -5.79 -5.39
C ARG A 14 9.28 -5.31 -6.63
N ALA A 15 10.12 -4.30 -6.45
CA ALA A 15 11.03 -3.86 -7.48
C ALA A 15 12.36 -3.46 -6.83
N PRO A 16 13.51 -3.87 -7.37
CA PRO A 16 14.81 -3.61 -6.74
C PRO A 16 15.19 -2.12 -6.71
N SER A 17 14.55 -1.29 -7.56
CA SER A 17 14.90 0.12 -7.73
C SER A 17 13.66 1.01 -7.96
N HIS A 18 13.89 2.33 -7.94
CA HIS A 18 12.88 3.33 -8.24
C HIS A 18 12.70 3.54 -9.75
N ALA A 19 11.52 3.20 -10.28
CA ALA A 19 11.13 3.58 -11.64
C ALA A 19 10.70 5.06 -11.73
N TYR A 20 10.07 5.57 -10.67
CA TYR A 20 9.52 6.94 -10.61
C TYR A 20 10.43 7.85 -9.81
N PHE A 21 11.54 8.26 -10.43
CA PHE A 21 12.49 9.20 -9.84
C PHE A 21 12.67 10.41 -10.76
N GLY A 22 12.96 11.58 -10.17
CA GLY A 22 13.10 12.81 -10.94
C GLY A 22 11.77 13.36 -11.45
N ARG A 23 11.80 14.01 -12.63
CA ARG A 23 10.62 14.69 -13.19
C ARG A 23 9.82 13.70 -14.03
N SER A 24 8.50 13.67 -13.84
CA SER A 24 7.62 12.80 -14.62
C SER A 24 7.77 13.01 -16.12
N LYS A 25 8.07 14.24 -16.59
CA LYS A 25 8.30 14.56 -18.00
C LYS A 25 9.46 13.78 -18.67
N ASP A 26 10.41 13.27 -17.89
CA ASP A 26 11.60 12.59 -18.40
C ASP A 26 11.34 11.09 -18.68
N GLY A 27 10.17 10.56 -18.30
CA GLY A 27 9.80 9.15 -18.49
C GLY A 27 10.36 8.23 -17.39
N PRO A 28 9.68 7.13 -17.08
CA PRO A 28 10.08 6.26 -15.97
C PRO A 28 11.42 5.58 -16.29
N ALA A 29 12.23 5.33 -15.26
CA ALA A 29 13.39 4.46 -15.42
C ALA A 29 12.94 3.03 -15.70
N GLU A 30 13.70 2.32 -16.53
CA GLU A 30 13.46 0.91 -16.82
C GLU A 30 13.90 0.07 -15.63
N VAL A 31 12.94 -0.38 -14.83
CA VAL A 31 13.16 -1.18 -13.63
C VAL A 31 12.23 -2.38 -13.67
N PRO A 32 12.75 -3.61 -13.55
CA PRO A 32 11.89 -4.79 -13.48
C PRO A 32 10.94 -4.66 -12.30
N THR A 33 9.66 -4.88 -12.58
CA THR A 33 8.61 -4.94 -11.57
C THR A 33 8.13 -6.37 -11.51
N GLU A 34 8.21 -6.96 -10.33
CA GLU A 34 7.79 -8.34 -10.09
C GLU A 34 6.49 -8.33 -9.31
N LEU A 35 5.56 -9.19 -9.73
CA LEU A 35 4.30 -9.46 -9.05
C LEU A 35 4.31 -10.90 -8.48
N PRO A 36 5.09 -11.18 -7.42
CA PRO A 36 5.23 -12.53 -6.90
C PRO A 36 3.99 -12.97 -6.10
N ASP A 37 3.75 -14.28 -6.03
CA ASP A 37 2.69 -14.84 -5.18
C ASP A 37 2.98 -14.69 -3.67
N SER A 38 4.23 -14.42 -3.30
CA SER A 38 4.64 -14.20 -1.92
C SER A 38 5.87 -13.30 -1.79
N VAL A 39 5.99 -12.61 -0.65
CA VAL A 39 7.16 -11.77 -0.31
C VAL A 39 7.63 -12.03 1.11
N GLU A 40 8.95 -11.96 1.32
CA GLU A 40 9.56 -12.03 2.65
C GLU A 40 9.61 -10.64 3.29
N ILE A 41 8.99 -10.51 4.46
CA ILE A 41 9.02 -9.34 5.32
C ILE A 41 10.13 -9.50 6.35
N VAL A 42 10.98 -8.49 6.48
CA VAL A 42 12.03 -8.44 7.49
C VAL A 42 11.82 -7.20 8.37
N ALA A 43 11.76 -7.44 9.68
CA ALA A 43 11.54 -6.43 10.70
C ALA A 43 12.50 -5.24 10.52
N HIS A 44 11.93 -4.04 10.56
CA HIS A 44 12.62 -2.75 10.41
C HIS A 44 13.37 -2.55 9.08
N LYS A 45 13.22 -3.47 8.12
CA LYS A 45 13.91 -3.40 6.83
C LYS A 45 12.96 -3.33 5.65
N GLY A 46 11.77 -3.93 5.71
CA GLY A 46 10.82 -3.95 4.59
C GLY A 46 10.77 -5.31 3.89
N ILE A 47 10.41 -5.28 2.60
CA ILE A 47 10.34 -6.48 1.76
C ILE A 47 11.72 -6.80 1.19
N ARG A 48 12.20 -8.04 1.35
CA ARG A 48 13.48 -8.46 0.77
C ARG A 48 13.45 -8.29 -0.76
N GLY A 49 14.44 -7.56 -1.27
CA GLY A 49 14.59 -7.29 -2.70
C GLY A 49 13.76 -6.12 -3.23
N ASP A 50 12.96 -5.44 -2.39
CA ASP A 50 12.32 -4.18 -2.79
C ASP A 50 13.24 -2.97 -2.59
N ARG A 51 12.96 -1.90 -3.33
CA ARG A 51 13.73 -0.65 -3.42
C ARG A 51 13.99 0.05 -2.08
N PHE A 52 13.14 -0.18 -1.09
CA PHE A 52 13.26 0.41 0.24
C PHE A 52 13.90 -0.50 1.28
N PHE A 53 14.29 -1.73 0.88
CA PHE A 53 14.84 -2.72 1.79
C PHE A 53 16.10 -2.23 2.52
N GLY A 54 16.03 -2.13 3.84
CA GLY A 54 17.16 -1.75 4.69
C GLY A 54 17.61 -0.28 4.54
N VAL A 55 16.84 0.56 3.85
CA VAL A 55 17.15 1.98 3.70
C VAL A 55 16.74 2.72 4.98
N LYS A 56 17.72 3.16 5.77
CA LYS A 56 17.51 3.78 7.10
C LYS A 56 16.51 4.95 7.09
N ALA A 57 16.51 5.77 6.03
CA ALA A 57 15.58 6.89 5.89
C ALA A 57 14.12 6.48 5.60
N HIS A 58 13.88 5.19 5.34
CA HIS A 58 12.60 4.64 4.94
C HIS A 58 12.11 3.51 5.85
N THR A 59 12.75 3.25 6.99
CA THR A 59 12.32 2.19 7.91
C THR A 59 10.83 2.30 8.29
N GLU A 60 10.35 3.51 8.63
CA GLU A 60 8.93 3.77 8.96
C GLU A 60 7.96 3.72 7.75
N ALA A 61 8.49 3.48 6.56
CA ALA A 61 7.76 3.48 5.30
C ALA A 61 8.27 2.38 4.33
N ALA A 62 8.83 1.31 4.89
CA ALA A 62 9.56 0.29 4.14
C ALA A 62 8.62 -0.66 3.37
N VAL A 63 7.33 -0.67 3.71
CA VAL A 63 6.26 -1.35 2.99
C VAL A 63 5.11 -0.37 2.76
N SER A 64 4.44 -0.48 1.62
CA SER A 64 3.29 0.37 1.28
C SER A 64 2.08 -0.44 0.84
N PHE A 65 0.92 -0.03 1.36
CA PHE A 65 -0.38 -0.66 1.13
C PHE A 65 -1.26 0.24 0.26
N LEU A 66 -2.15 -0.37 -0.52
CA LEU A 66 -3.21 0.28 -1.28
C LEU A 66 -4.50 -0.55 -1.16
N ALA A 67 -5.61 0.09 -0.84
CA ALA A 67 -6.92 -0.55 -0.94
C ALA A 67 -7.37 -0.52 -2.40
N LEU A 68 -7.80 -1.65 -2.94
CA LEU A 68 -8.29 -1.76 -4.31
C LEU A 68 -9.53 -0.89 -4.50
N GLU A 69 -10.40 -0.80 -3.49
CA GLU A 69 -11.58 0.07 -3.50
C GLU A 69 -11.20 1.56 -3.64
N ALA A 70 -10.07 1.97 -3.05
CA ALA A 70 -9.55 3.33 -3.20
C ALA A 70 -9.01 3.59 -4.60
N TRP A 71 -8.49 2.55 -5.26
CA TRP A 71 -8.03 2.58 -6.64
C TRP A 71 -9.20 2.64 -7.63
N ASP A 72 -10.20 1.78 -7.46
CA ASP A 72 -11.40 1.74 -8.31
C ASP A 72 -12.18 3.06 -8.22
N ALA A 73 -12.27 3.65 -7.02
CA ALA A 73 -12.88 4.97 -6.82
C ALA A 73 -12.17 6.10 -7.61
N VAL A 74 -10.90 5.93 -8.02
CA VAL A 74 -10.23 6.89 -8.92
C VAL A 74 -10.83 6.80 -10.32
N GLY A 75 -11.07 5.58 -10.82
CA GLY A 75 -11.74 5.37 -12.10
C GLY A 75 -13.13 5.98 -12.12
N GLU A 76 -13.93 5.73 -11.07
CA GLU A 76 -15.26 6.32 -10.93
C GLU A 76 -15.25 7.85 -10.93
N VAL A 77 -14.33 8.46 -10.18
CA VAL A 77 -14.20 9.93 -10.09
C VAL A 77 -13.80 10.56 -11.42
N LEU A 78 -13.00 9.84 -12.22
CA LEU A 78 -12.51 10.31 -13.51
C LEU A 78 -13.40 9.89 -14.69
N GLY A 79 -14.37 9.00 -14.47
CA GLY A 79 -15.25 8.46 -15.51
C GLY A 79 -14.50 7.57 -16.50
N VAL A 80 -13.50 6.81 -16.03
CA VAL A 80 -12.67 5.93 -16.86
C VAL A 80 -12.47 4.58 -16.20
N ASP A 81 -12.16 3.56 -17.00
CA ASP A 81 -11.60 2.32 -16.48
C ASP A 81 -10.18 2.61 -15.99
N VAL A 82 -9.97 2.52 -14.67
CA VAL A 82 -8.64 2.78 -14.09
C VAL A 82 -7.67 1.66 -14.52
N PRO A 83 -6.45 2.00 -14.96
CA PRO A 83 -5.45 1.00 -15.29
C PRO A 83 -5.03 0.12 -14.10
N ASP A 84 -4.15 -0.84 -14.39
CA ASP A 84 -3.57 -1.75 -13.41
C ASP A 84 -3.01 -1.04 -12.15
N PRO A 85 -3.40 -1.46 -10.92
CA PRO A 85 -2.90 -0.90 -9.67
C PRO A 85 -1.38 -1.01 -9.47
N ALA A 86 -0.70 -1.92 -10.17
CA ALA A 86 0.77 -2.01 -10.18
C ALA A 86 1.43 -0.68 -10.59
N LEU A 87 0.74 0.17 -11.37
CA LEU A 87 1.20 1.51 -11.73
C LEU A 87 1.28 2.47 -10.52
N ALA A 88 0.57 2.21 -9.43
CA ALA A 88 0.75 2.91 -8.16
C ALA A 88 2.09 2.56 -7.47
N ARG A 89 2.71 1.45 -7.88
CA ARG A 89 3.96 0.89 -7.34
C ARG A 89 3.93 0.67 -5.84
N ARG A 90 2.76 0.32 -5.31
CA ARG A 90 2.52 -0.05 -3.91
C ARG A 90 2.90 -1.50 -3.72
N ASN A 91 3.37 -1.88 -2.54
CA ASN A 91 3.90 -3.22 -2.35
C ASN A 91 2.80 -4.26 -2.11
N VAL A 92 1.72 -3.86 -1.45
CA VAL A 92 0.62 -4.75 -1.10
C VAL A 92 -0.68 -4.08 -1.51
N VAL A 93 -1.41 -4.68 -2.45
CA VAL A 93 -2.77 -4.26 -2.77
C VAL A 93 -3.72 -5.18 -2.02
N VAL A 94 -4.66 -4.60 -1.29
CA VAL A 94 -5.63 -5.32 -0.46
C VAL A 94 -7.05 -5.03 -0.92
N ARG A 95 -7.95 -5.97 -0.68
CA ARG A 95 -9.40 -5.81 -0.83
C ARG A 95 -10.08 -6.09 0.51
N GLY A 96 -11.11 -5.31 0.81
CA GLY A 96 -11.92 -5.43 2.03
C GLY A 96 -11.25 -4.87 3.28
N LEU A 97 -10.30 -3.94 3.15
CA LEU A 97 -9.55 -3.39 4.27
C LEU A 97 -9.49 -1.85 4.25
N GLU A 98 -10.05 -1.23 5.27
CA GLU A 98 -9.91 0.20 5.53
C GLU A 98 -8.52 0.50 6.13
N LEU A 99 -7.66 1.20 5.38
CA LEU A 99 -6.28 1.45 5.80
C LEU A 99 -6.12 2.68 6.69
N ASP A 100 -7.01 3.67 6.55
CA ASP A 100 -6.84 4.99 7.14
C ASP A 100 -6.85 5.02 8.69
N PRO A 101 -7.72 4.25 9.38
CA PRO A 101 -7.74 4.17 10.83
C PRO A 101 -6.47 3.56 11.43
N LEU A 102 -5.66 2.85 10.63
CA LEU A 102 -4.44 2.18 11.12
C LEU A 102 -3.23 3.12 11.24
N ARG A 103 -3.35 4.39 10.82
CA ARG A 103 -2.25 5.37 10.93
C ARG A 103 -1.80 5.57 12.37
N GLY A 104 -0.50 5.54 12.60
CA GLY A 104 0.10 5.67 13.93
C GLY A 104 -0.06 4.44 14.82
N LEU A 105 -0.80 3.42 14.39
CA LEU A 105 -1.18 2.27 15.21
C LEU A 105 -0.47 1.00 14.77
N GLU A 106 -0.26 0.09 15.72
CA GLU A 106 0.22 -1.25 15.42
C GLU A 106 -0.96 -2.16 15.06
N PHE A 107 -0.80 -2.96 14.01
CA PHE A 107 -1.77 -3.94 13.53
C PHE A 107 -1.06 -5.22 13.10
N GLU A 108 -1.79 -6.33 13.00
CA GLU A 108 -1.21 -7.63 12.59
C GLU A 108 -1.92 -8.17 11.37
N LEU A 109 -1.16 -8.84 10.50
CA LEU A 109 -1.63 -9.50 9.29
C LEU A 109 -1.20 -10.97 9.30
N ASP A 110 -2.07 -11.85 8.83
CA ASP A 110 -1.75 -13.27 8.61
C ASP A 110 -2.37 -13.75 7.29
N SER A 111 -1.51 -14.13 6.35
CA SER A 111 -1.89 -14.69 5.04
C SER A 111 -1.65 -16.21 4.94
N GLY A 112 -1.55 -16.90 6.08
CA GLY A 112 -1.40 -18.36 6.19
C GLY A 112 -0.07 -18.85 6.74
N ASP A 113 0.96 -18.01 6.87
CA ASP A 113 2.27 -18.35 7.43
C ASP A 113 2.50 -17.77 8.85
N GLY A 114 1.45 -17.21 9.46
CA GLY A 114 1.49 -16.65 10.81
C GLY A 114 1.44 -15.13 10.84
N TRP A 115 1.26 -14.60 12.06
CA TRP A 115 1.05 -13.17 12.28
C TRP A 115 2.33 -12.35 12.11
N ILE A 116 2.22 -11.30 11.29
CA ILE A 116 3.25 -10.28 11.09
C ILE A 116 2.72 -8.96 11.65
N ARG A 117 3.51 -8.32 12.52
CA ARG A 117 3.19 -7.02 13.12
C ARG A 117 3.69 -5.88 12.25
N PHE A 118 2.86 -4.88 12.07
CA PHE A 118 3.18 -3.64 11.36
C PHE A 118 2.81 -2.43 12.20
N ARG A 119 3.50 -1.31 11.99
CA ARG A 119 3.08 0.01 12.47
C ARG A 119 2.64 0.87 11.29
N GLY A 120 1.40 1.34 11.31
CA GLY A 120 0.91 2.31 10.36
C GLY A 120 1.65 3.65 10.50
N GLY A 121 2.13 4.17 9.39
CA GLY A 121 2.83 5.45 9.31
C GLY A 121 2.00 6.50 8.59
N ARG A 122 2.64 7.23 7.68
CA ARG A 122 2.03 8.33 6.94
C ARG A 122 1.22 7.84 5.75
N PRO A 123 0.20 8.62 5.30
CA PRO A 123 -0.45 8.39 4.02
C PRO A 123 0.55 8.34 2.87
N ALA A 124 0.31 7.46 1.91
CA ALA A 124 1.15 7.34 0.74
C ALA A 124 0.68 8.35 -0.33
N HIS A 125 1.04 9.63 -0.12
CA HIS A 125 0.59 10.73 -0.99
C HIS A 125 0.95 10.51 -2.48
N PRO A 126 0.02 10.84 -3.40
CA PRO A 126 0.27 10.73 -4.83
C PRO A 126 1.23 11.82 -5.31
N CYS A 127 2.04 11.51 -6.31
CA CYS A 127 2.96 12.45 -6.96
C CYS A 127 2.57 12.69 -8.42
N ALA A 128 3.28 13.61 -9.09
CA ALA A 128 3.02 13.96 -10.50
C ALA A 128 3.18 12.79 -11.49
N TRP A 129 3.78 11.68 -11.06
CA TRP A 129 3.83 10.45 -11.87
C TRP A 129 2.46 9.81 -12.06
N MET A 130 1.51 10.00 -11.15
CA MET A 130 0.19 9.37 -11.28
C MET A 130 -0.57 9.90 -12.49
N ASP A 131 -0.52 11.20 -12.75
CA ASP A 131 -1.15 11.78 -13.94
C ASP A 131 -0.53 11.20 -15.23
N ARG A 132 0.80 10.98 -15.23
CA ARG A 132 1.51 10.45 -16.41
C ARG A 132 1.33 8.95 -16.62
N MET A 133 1.38 8.17 -15.54
CA MET A 133 1.47 6.71 -15.61
C MET A 133 0.11 6.04 -15.54
N VAL A 134 -0.88 6.67 -14.92
CA VAL A 134 -2.22 6.11 -14.74
C VAL A 134 -3.16 6.76 -15.74
N VAL A 135 -3.55 8.01 -15.48
CA VAL A 135 -4.41 8.80 -16.35
C VAL A 135 -4.36 10.26 -15.87
N ASP A 136 -4.57 11.22 -16.77
CA ASP A 136 -4.65 12.63 -16.41
C ASP A 136 -5.69 12.87 -15.31
N GLY A 137 -5.27 13.51 -14.22
CA GLY A 137 -6.12 13.77 -13.05
C GLY A 137 -6.03 12.72 -11.94
N ALA A 138 -5.39 11.56 -12.19
CA ALA A 138 -5.21 10.51 -11.20
C ALA A 138 -4.51 11.01 -9.92
N ARG A 139 -3.51 11.89 -10.04
CA ARG A 139 -2.84 12.48 -8.86
C ARG A 139 -3.84 13.15 -7.95
N LYS A 140 -4.78 13.93 -8.50
CA LYS A 140 -5.79 14.66 -7.73
C LYS A 140 -6.83 13.71 -7.15
N ALA A 141 -7.28 12.73 -7.93
CA ALA A 141 -8.26 11.73 -7.50
C ALA A 141 -7.74 10.84 -6.36
N LEU A 142 -6.43 10.57 -6.34
CA LEU A 142 -5.73 9.81 -5.29
C LEU A 142 -5.48 10.58 -3.98
N ILE A 143 -5.80 11.88 -3.91
CA ILE A 143 -5.65 12.63 -2.65
C ILE A 143 -6.60 12.03 -1.60
N GLY A 144 -6.01 11.56 -0.49
CA GLY A 144 -6.74 10.85 0.56
C GLY A 144 -7.08 9.39 0.24
N ARG A 145 -6.58 8.85 -0.88
CA ARG A 145 -6.78 7.46 -1.35
C ARG A 145 -5.47 6.74 -1.71
N GLY A 146 -4.33 7.42 -1.56
CA GLY A 146 -3.05 6.90 -2.04
C GLY A 146 -2.50 5.70 -1.28
N GLY A 147 -3.15 5.27 -0.19
CA GLY A 147 -2.76 4.13 0.63
C GLY A 147 -1.98 4.51 1.90
N LEU A 148 -1.39 3.51 2.55
CA LEU A 148 -0.70 3.63 3.84
C LEU A 148 0.75 3.15 3.72
N ARG A 149 1.69 3.92 4.27
CA ARG A 149 3.09 3.48 4.45
C ARG A 149 3.24 2.89 5.83
N VAL A 150 3.95 1.77 5.96
CA VAL A 150 4.07 1.05 7.22
C VAL A 150 5.50 0.60 7.48
N GLU A 151 5.79 0.43 8.77
CA GLU A 151 6.99 -0.24 9.28
C GLU A 151 6.66 -1.71 9.60
N PRO A 152 7.41 -2.70 9.09
CA PRO A 152 7.32 -4.06 9.61
C PRO A 152 8.03 -4.16 10.98
N LEU A 153 7.35 -4.69 11.99
CA LEU A 153 7.87 -4.87 13.35
C LEU A 153 8.24 -6.32 13.69
N SER A 154 7.91 -7.26 12.80
CA SER A 154 8.33 -8.65 12.90
C SER A 154 8.61 -9.23 11.50
N ASP A 155 9.31 -10.35 11.49
CA ASP A 155 9.59 -11.10 10.26
C ASP A 155 8.37 -11.94 9.86
N GLY A 156 8.31 -12.33 8.58
CA GLY A 156 7.32 -13.30 8.10
C GLY A 156 7.18 -13.33 6.59
N ILE A 157 6.16 -14.04 6.10
CA ILE A 157 5.83 -14.14 4.68
C ILE A 157 4.42 -13.63 4.47
N LEU A 158 4.25 -12.71 3.51
CA LEU A 158 2.93 -12.37 2.98
C LEU A 158 2.69 -13.13 1.68
N ARG A 159 1.47 -13.61 1.47
CA ARG A 159 1.01 -14.29 0.26
C ARG A 159 -0.20 -13.60 -0.34
N VAL A 160 -0.33 -13.65 -1.66
CA VAL A 160 -1.58 -13.32 -2.36
C VAL A 160 -2.68 -14.29 -1.90
N GLY A 161 -3.90 -13.78 -1.72
CA GLY A 161 -5.07 -14.53 -1.29
C GLY A 161 -5.63 -14.09 0.07
N PRO A 162 -6.32 -15.00 0.80
CA PRO A 162 -7.01 -14.68 2.05
C PRO A 162 -6.09 -14.03 3.10
N LEU A 163 -6.62 -13.01 3.76
CA LEU A 163 -5.91 -12.23 4.77
C LEU A 163 -6.74 -12.15 6.05
N SER A 164 -6.12 -12.48 7.19
CA SER A 164 -6.65 -12.18 8.52
C SER A 164 -5.99 -10.91 9.03
N VAL A 165 -6.79 -10.01 9.61
CA VAL A 165 -6.31 -8.70 10.09
C VAL A 165 -6.70 -8.54 11.54
N ARG A 166 -5.73 -8.19 12.40
CA ARG A 166 -5.99 -7.75 13.77
C ARG A 166 -5.75 -6.27 13.87
N SER A 167 -6.70 -5.57 14.47
CA SER A 167 -6.68 -4.11 14.58
C SER A 167 -6.93 -3.65 16.02
N PRO A 168 -6.25 -2.57 16.47
CA PRO A 168 -6.54 -1.92 17.74
C PRO A 168 -7.82 -1.07 17.71
N VAL A 169 -8.33 -0.76 16.51
CA VAL A 169 -9.50 0.09 16.27
C VAL A 169 -10.48 -0.60 15.32
N GLU A 170 -11.74 -0.15 15.34
CA GLU A 170 -12.75 -0.66 14.43
C GLU A 170 -12.44 -0.24 12.99
N LEU A 171 -12.54 -1.18 12.06
CA LEU A 171 -12.38 -0.97 10.62
C LEU A 171 -13.70 -1.26 9.91
N ASP A 172 -13.98 -0.50 8.86
CA ASP A 172 -15.18 -0.67 8.03
C ASP A 172 -14.78 -0.80 6.56
N ALA A 173 -14.83 -2.02 6.03
CA ALA A 173 -14.47 -2.31 4.65
C ALA A 173 -15.26 -1.47 3.63
N SER A 174 -16.50 -1.06 3.95
CA SER A 174 -17.30 -0.20 3.06
C SER A 174 -16.71 1.21 2.91
N ARG A 175 -15.80 1.61 3.81
CA ARG A 175 -15.11 2.89 3.80
C ARG A 175 -13.74 2.86 3.12
N ALA A 176 -13.29 1.69 2.65
CA ALA A 176 -11.99 1.53 2.00
C ALA A 176 -11.82 2.44 0.75
N ALA A 177 -12.91 2.82 0.08
CA ALA A 177 -12.91 3.73 -1.06
C ALA A 177 -12.86 5.24 -0.70
N LEU A 178 -13.08 5.61 0.57
CA LEU A 178 -13.30 7.00 0.95
C LEU A 178 -12.02 7.83 0.84
N SER A 179 -12.16 9.06 0.32
CA SER A 179 -11.08 10.05 0.32
C SER A 179 -10.96 10.70 1.68
N ILE A 180 -9.90 10.37 2.43
CA ILE A 180 -9.63 11.00 3.71
C ILE A 180 -8.69 12.20 3.52
N ARG A 181 -9.29 13.40 3.38
CA ARG A 181 -8.58 14.65 3.07
C ARG A 181 -7.94 15.34 4.27
N ARG A 182 -8.37 15.00 5.49
CA ARG A 182 -7.74 15.47 6.73
C ARG A 182 -6.96 14.32 7.33
N ALA A 183 -5.67 14.51 7.58
CA ALA A 183 -4.94 13.57 8.41
C ALA A 183 -5.65 13.51 9.78
N GLN A 184 -6.12 12.34 10.20
CA GLN A 184 -6.32 12.14 11.63
C GLN A 184 -4.96 12.39 12.30
N PRO A 185 -4.93 13.07 13.45
CA PRO A 185 -3.69 13.24 14.20
C PRO A 185 -3.05 11.87 14.44
N ILE A 186 -1.73 11.79 14.27
CA ILE A 186 -0.92 10.66 14.71
C ILE A 186 -0.74 10.77 16.23
#